data_AF-A0A6M3ZLR6-F1
#
_entry.id   AF-A0A6M3ZLR6-F1
#
_cell.length_a   1.000
_cell.length_b   1.000
_cell.length_c   1.000
_cell.angle_alpha   90.00
_cell.angle_beta   90.00
_cell.angle_gamma   90.00
#
_symmetry.space_group_name_H-M   'P 1'
#
loop_
_entity.id
_entity.type
_entity.pdbx_description
1 polymer ?
#
loop_
_entity_poly.entity_id
_entity_poly.type
_entity_poly.pdbx_seq_one_letter_code
_entity_poly.pdbx_strand_id
1 'polypeptide(L)'
;MKMNSFLLRSVAIVVPALIVLMQASPVQASSPLEGSFLLGERVVAIEKIGLDDLRWYLTPDWRKFDTYVKESTIMFTNNKVSVHWYQQITPPFPTHWPPQEVRSVTYYGYAEYAESNHHGPAYGRSAPWVKIVLTEGQPAVKHVLVSSLGQAVHGQGSMPISHEMAARLVQIREDGKKGLPAFIGWKRIPDDAVQVQVIKDYYCQWMIENRTGMLVREAHQAFFDWLSCPAQNPIIPVLGY
;
A
#
# COMPACT_ATOMS: atom_id res chain seq x y z
N MET A 1 -89.07 24.35 4.92
CA MET A 1 -89.50 23.18 4.13
C MET A 1 -88.30 22.26 3.96
N LYS A 2 -88.46 20.99 4.35
CA LYS A 2 -87.77 19.73 3.94
C LYS A 2 -86.25 19.80 3.67
N MET A 3 -85.41 19.17 4.49
CA MET A 3 -85.09 17.72 4.52
C MET A 3 -84.19 17.26 3.36
N ASN A 4 -83.20 16.44 3.76
CA ASN A 4 -82.61 15.33 3.02
C ASN A 4 -81.63 15.67 1.89
N SER A 5 -80.68 14.81 1.53
CA SER A 5 -80.03 13.66 2.16
C SER A 5 -79.01 13.18 1.11
N PHE A 6 -77.86 12.70 1.58
CA PHE A 6 -77.26 11.43 1.17
C PHE A 6 -77.27 11.01 -0.33
N LEU A 7 -76.03 10.73 -0.78
CA LEU A 7 -75.58 9.51 -1.47
C LEU A 7 -75.52 9.42 -3.01
N LEU A 8 -74.32 8.98 -3.40
CA LEU A 8 -73.99 7.91 -4.37
C LEU A 8 -74.23 8.18 -5.87
N ARG A 9 -73.14 8.11 -6.64
CA ARG A 9 -72.73 6.94 -7.46
C ARG A 9 -71.49 7.32 -8.29
N SER A 10 -70.34 6.67 -8.07
CA SER A 10 -69.81 5.51 -8.85
C SER A 10 -69.26 5.89 -10.22
N VAL A 11 -67.95 5.68 -10.46
CA VAL A 11 -67.40 4.75 -11.48
C VAL A 11 -65.92 4.47 -11.14
N ALA A 12 -65.56 3.20 -11.23
CA ALA A 12 -64.24 2.62 -10.97
C ALA A 12 -63.26 2.82 -12.15
N ILE A 13 -61.97 2.99 -11.85
CA ILE A 13 -60.88 2.44 -12.68
C ILE A 13 -59.80 1.90 -11.74
N VAL A 14 -59.57 0.59 -11.86
CA VAL A 14 -58.47 -0.18 -11.28
C VAL A 14 -57.34 -0.21 -12.31
N VAL A 15 -56.12 0.20 -11.95
CA VAL A 15 -54.85 -0.47 -12.33
C VAL A 15 -53.76 -0.07 -11.31
N PRO A 16 -53.09 -1.03 -10.63
CA PRO A 16 -51.92 -0.77 -9.80
C PRO A 16 -50.63 -0.97 -10.62
N ALA A 17 -49.62 -0.12 -10.45
CA ALA A 17 -48.30 -0.37 -11.02
C ALA A 17 -47.16 0.14 -10.12
N LEU A 18 -46.46 -0.85 -9.57
CA LEU A 18 -45.05 -0.86 -9.17
C LEU A 18 -44.58 0.13 -8.10
N ILE A 19 -44.78 -0.29 -6.85
CA ILE A 19 -43.77 -0.07 -5.80
C ILE A 19 -42.63 -1.07 -6.10
N VAL A 20 -41.58 -0.60 -6.77
CA VAL A 20 -40.30 -1.31 -6.78
C VAL A 20 -39.72 -1.15 -5.37
N LEU A 21 -40.02 -2.13 -4.53
CA LEU A 21 -39.19 -2.47 -3.38
C LEU A 21 -37.78 -2.70 -3.91
N MET A 22 -36.88 -1.74 -3.69
CA MET A 22 -35.45 -2.04 -3.63
C MET A 22 -35.25 -2.97 -2.43
N GLN A 23 -35.43 -4.26 -2.68
CA GLN A 23 -34.72 -5.30 -1.98
C GLN A 23 -33.24 -5.08 -2.31
N ALA A 24 -32.59 -4.17 -1.59
CA ALA A 24 -31.19 -4.37 -1.28
C ALA A 24 -31.18 -5.67 -0.47
N SER A 25 -30.87 -6.79 -1.14
CA SER A 25 -30.51 -8.01 -0.45
C SER A 25 -29.56 -7.60 0.67
N PRO A 26 -29.77 -8.02 1.93
CA PRO A 26 -28.69 -7.95 2.87
C PRO A 26 -27.58 -8.74 2.19
N VAL A 27 -26.51 -8.07 1.79
CA VAL A 27 -25.25 -8.73 1.45
C VAL A 27 -25.04 -9.64 2.65
N GLN A 28 -25.24 -10.93 2.42
CA GLN A 28 -24.97 -11.97 3.38
C GLN A 28 -23.56 -11.63 3.84
N ALA A 29 -23.43 -11.16 5.07
CA ALA A 29 -22.15 -11.06 5.74
C ALA A 29 -21.65 -12.50 5.75
N SER A 30 -20.90 -12.84 4.70
CA SER A 30 -20.14 -14.07 4.66
C SER A 30 -19.39 -14.10 5.97
N SER A 31 -19.47 -15.24 6.66
CA SER A 31 -18.66 -15.56 7.83
C SER A 31 -17.34 -14.79 7.78
N PRO A 32 -16.93 -14.06 8.84
CA PRO A 32 -15.70 -13.27 8.81
C PRO A 32 -14.60 -14.19 8.27
N LEU A 33 -14.16 -13.88 7.05
CA LEU A 33 -13.22 -14.73 6.34
C LEU A 33 -11.89 -14.50 7.04
N GLU A 34 -11.63 -15.30 8.07
CA GLU A 34 -10.41 -15.23 8.84
C GLU A 34 -9.21 -15.32 7.87
N GLY A 35 -8.32 -14.35 7.92
CA GLY A 35 -7.19 -14.18 7.02
C GLY A 35 -7.51 -13.59 5.65
N SER A 36 -8.71 -13.04 5.42
CA SER A 36 -9.05 -12.36 4.17
C SER A 36 -9.29 -10.86 4.36
N PHE A 37 -8.98 -10.11 3.31
CA PHE A 37 -9.17 -8.66 3.21
C PHE A 37 -10.08 -8.36 2.02
N LEU A 38 -10.81 -7.25 2.10
CA LEU A 38 -11.63 -6.78 0.99
C LEU A 38 -10.88 -5.68 0.22
N LEU A 39 -10.36 -5.97 -0.97
CA LEU A 39 -9.69 -5.00 -1.83
C LEU A 39 -10.66 -4.50 -2.92
N GLY A 40 -11.29 -3.36 -2.67
CA GLY A 40 -12.44 -2.93 -3.49
C GLY A 40 -13.61 -3.88 -3.28
N GLU A 41 -14.09 -4.52 -4.35
CA GLU A 41 -15.17 -5.52 -4.30
C GLU A 41 -14.64 -6.96 -4.19
N ARG A 42 -13.31 -7.16 -4.24
CA ARG A 42 -12.69 -8.49 -4.22
C ARG A 42 -12.34 -8.92 -2.80
N VAL A 43 -12.76 -10.12 -2.43
CA VAL A 43 -12.21 -10.84 -1.28
C VAL A 43 -10.86 -11.42 -1.69
N VAL A 44 -9.79 -11.08 -0.96
CA VAL A 44 -8.44 -11.58 -1.22
C VAL A 44 -7.86 -12.17 0.05
N ALA A 45 -7.38 -13.40 -0.04
CA ALA A 45 -6.67 -14.06 1.05
C ALA A 45 -5.27 -13.45 1.21
N ILE A 46 -4.80 -13.35 2.46
CA ILE A 46 -3.56 -12.69 2.85
C ILE A 46 -2.33 -13.16 2.08
N GLU A 47 -2.26 -14.46 1.77
CA GLU A 47 -1.15 -15.09 1.06
C GLU A 47 -1.14 -14.81 -0.44
N LYS A 48 -2.23 -14.24 -0.96
CA LYS A 48 -2.43 -13.94 -2.39
C LYS A 48 -2.38 -12.45 -2.71
N ILE A 49 -2.30 -11.58 -1.71
CA ILE A 49 -2.19 -10.14 -1.95
C ILE A 49 -0.81 -9.83 -2.53
N GLY A 50 -0.76 -9.68 -3.85
CA GLY A 50 0.43 -9.27 -4.57
C GLY A 50 0.55 -7.75 -4.67
N LEU A 51 1.75 -7.26 -4.99
CA LEU A 51 1.97 -5.85 -5.33
C LEU A 51 1.14 -5.43 -6.55
N ASP A 52 0.88 -6.34 -7.49
CA ASP A 52 0.11 -6.04 -8.70
C ASP A 52 -1.39 -5.85 -8.41
N ASP A 53 -1.96 -6.55 -7.42
CA ASP A 53 -3.33 -6.30 -6.96
C ASP A 53 -3.45 -4.87 -6.39
N LEU A 54 -2.47 -4.46 -5.58
CA LEU A 54 -2.44 -3.12 -5.00
C LEU A 54 -2.20 -2.04 -6.06
N ARG A 55 -1.34 -2.29 -7.05
CA ARG A 55 -1.13 -1.38 -8.19
C ARG A 55 -2.39 -1.21 -9.01
N TRP A 56 -3.09 -2.31 -9.31
CA TRP A 56 -4.38 -2.27 -9.99
C TRP A 56 -5.41 -1.46 -9.19
N TYR A 57 -5.52 -1.71 -7.89
CA TYR A 57 -6.45 -1.00 -7.00
C TYR A 57 -6.21 0.52 -6.94
N LEU A 58 -4.96 0.93 -7.11
CA LEU A 58 -4.52 2.33 -7.11
C LEU A 58 -4.47 2.98 -8.50
N THR A 59 -4.63 2.20 -9.58
CA THR A 59 -4.53 2.71 -10.95
C THR A 59 -5.44 3.91 -11.23
N PRO A 60 -6.70 3.95 -10.76
CA PRO A 60 -7.57 5.12 -10.97
C PRO A 60 -7.03 6.40 -10.33
N ASP A 61 -6.38 6.31 -9.16
CA ASP A 61 -5.78 7.47 -8.48
C ASP A 61 -4.47 7.85 -9.16
N TRP A 62 -3.63 6.87 -9.49
CA TRP A 62 -2.38 7.08 -10.22
C TRP A 62 -2.60 7.83 -11.55
N ARG A 63 -3.68 7.53 -12.27
CA ARG A 63 -4.05 8.25 -13.51
C ARG A 63 -4.45 9.70 -13.29
N LYS A 64 -4.93 10.06 -12.09
CA LYS A 64 -5.21 11.44 -11.69
C LYS A 64 -3.96 12.14 -11.22
N PHE A 65 -2.93 11.38 -10.84
CA PHE A 65 -1.66 11.94 -10.43
C PHE A 65 -0.93 12.55 -11.60
N ASP A 66 -0.44 13.72 -11.25
CA ASP A 66 0.07 14.66 -12.16
C ASP A 66 1.47 14.28 -12.64
N THR A 67 1.54 13.75 -13.86
CA THR A 67 2.17 14.45 -14.99
C THR A 67 3.36 15.39 -14.72
N TYR A 68 3.11 16.54 -14.06
CA TYR A 68 3.82 17.82 -14.27
C TYR A 68 5.28 17.86 -13.82
N VAL A 69 5.82 16.85 -13.12
CA VAL A 69 7.29 16.69 -13.09
C VAL A 69 7.71 15.93 -14.33
N LYS A 70 7.45 16.55 -15.48
CA LYS A 70 7.83 16.03 -16.80
C LYS A 70 9.30 16.26 -17.08
N GLU A 71 9.97 17.13 -16.34
CA GLU A 71 11.34 17.54 -16.62
C GLU A 71 12.19 17.49 -15.36
N SER A 72 13.34 16.81 -15.44
CA SER A 72 14.45 16.93 -14.50
C SER A 72 15.56 17.71 -15.19
N THR A 73 16.35 18.45 -14.42
CA THR A 73 17.51 19.18 -14.93
C THR A 73 18.75 18.31 -14.74
N ILE A 74 19.44 17.97 -15.83
CA ILE A 74 20.69 17.22 -15.76
C ILE A 74 21.74 18.09 -15.07
N MET A 75 22.27 17.60 -13.95
CA MET A 75 23.18 18.33 -13.05
C MET A 75 24.44 18.89 -13.76
N PHE A 76 24.96 18.18 -14.76
CA PHE A 76 26.21 18.53 -15.44
C PHE A 76 26.05 19.42 -16.67
N THR A 77 24.88 19.38 -17.32
CA THR A 77 24.64 20.06 -18.60
C THR A 77 23.58 21.14 -18.51
N ASN A 78 22.83 21.20 -17.41
CA ASN A 78 21.61 22.00 -17.24
C ASN A 78 20.52 21.72 -18.30
N ASN A 79 20.68 20.67 -19.09
CA ASN A 79 19.68 20.25 -20.06
C ASN A 79 18.49 19.65 -19.32
N LYS A 80 17.29 19.94 -19.80
CA LYS A 80 16.07 19.33 -19.29
C LYS A 80 15.83 17.99 -19.98
N VAL A 81 15.46 16.97 -19.20
CA VAL A 81 15.09 15.64 -19.72
C VAL A 81 13.72 15.24 -19.28
N SER A 82 13.00 14.57 -20.18
CA SER A 82 11.69 14.01 -19.87
C SER A 82 11.79 12.98 -18.76
N VAL A 83 10.93 13.08 -17.75
CA VAL A 83 10.88 12.17 -16.62
C VAL A 83 9.57 11.40 -16.63
N HIS A 84 9.68 10.08 -16.52
CA HIS A 84 8.54 9.20 -16.38
C HIS A 84 8.54 8.57 -15.00
N TRP A 85 7.57 8.96 -14.19
CA TRP A 85 7.34 8.39 -12.88
C TRP A 85 6.61 7.05 -13.01
N TYR A 86 7.00 6.11 -12.18
CA TYR A 86 6.43 4.77 -12.07
C TYR A 86 5.87 4.58 -10.66
N GLN A 87 4.71 3.96 -10.59
CA GLN A 87 4.08 3.64 -9.33
C GLN A 87 4.86 2.54 -8.59
N GLN A 88 5.25 2.84 -7.35
CA GLN A 88 5.84 1.89 -6.42
C GLN A 88 5.00 1.79 -5.14
N ILE A 89 5.14 0.67 -4.45
CA ILE A 89 4.41 0.37 -3.22
C ILE A 89 5.41 -0.19 -2.22
N THR A 90 5.28 0.20 -0.96
CA THR A 90 6.12 -0.32 0.13
C THR A 90 5.80 -1.80 0.42
N PRO A 91 6.65 -2.51 1.16
CA PRO A 91 6.23 -3.70 1.88
C PRO A 91 5.06 -3.41 2.84
N PRO A 92 4.33 -4.43 3.31
CA PRO A 92 3.24 -4.24 4.26
C PRO A 92 3.78 -3.79 5.62
N PHE A 93 3.37 -2.65 6.15
CA PHE A 93 3.68 -2.28 7.53
C PHE A 93 2.54 -2.71 8.46
N PRO A 94 2.82 -3.15 9.70
CA PRO A 94 1.76 -3.43 10.64
C PRO A 94 1.05 -2.13 11.02
N THR A 95 -0.28 -2.11 10.96
CA THR A 95 -1.06 -0.91 11.35
C THR A 95 -0.93 -0.63 12.85
N HIS A 96 -0.74 -1.68 13.65
CA HIS A 96 -0.49 -1.61 15.09
C HIS A 96 0.68 -2.52 15.45
N TRP A 97 1.50 -2.09 16.40
CA TRP A 97 2.62 -2.89 16.91
C TRP A 97 2.66 -2.85 18.44
N PRO A 98 2.85 -3.99 19.15
CA PRO A 98 2.97 -5.37 18.64
C PRO A 98 1.75 -5.88 17.86
N PRO A 99 1.85 -7.01 17.13
CA PRO A 99 0.72 -7.58 16.42
C PRO A 99 -0.44 -7.89 17.37
N GLN A 100 -1.67 -7.79 16.86
CA GLN A 100 -2.92 -8.00 17.60
C GLN A 100 -3.72 -9.15 16.99
N GLU A 101 -4.76 -9.61 17.69
CA GLU A 101 -5.66 -10.69 17.22
C GLU A 101 -6.27 -10.39 15.85
N VAL A 102 -6.73 -9.15 15.64
CA VAL A 102 -7.27 -8.70 14.35
C VAL A 102 -6.12 -8.23 13.46
N ARG A 103 -5.94 -8.90 12.31
CA ARG A 103 -4.84 -8.58 11.41
C ARG A 103 -5.11 -7.26 10.68
N SER A 104 -4.13 -6.37 10.69
CA SER A 104 -4.21 -5.12 9.94
C SER A 104 -2.83 -4.68 9.47
N VAL A 105 -2.74 -4.36 8.17
CA VAL A 105 -1.52 -3.86 7.54
C VAL A 105 -1.79 -2.61 6.71
N THR A 106 -0.74 -1.81 6.59
CA THR A 106 -0.70 -0.55 5.87
C THR A 106 0.32 -0.64 4.74
N TYR A 107 -0.08 -0.25 3.54
CA TYR A 107 0.80 -0.05 2.40
C TYR A 107 0.85 1.44 2.06
N TYR A 108 2.00 1.89 1.57
CA TYR A 108 2.15 3.24 1.04
C TYR A 108 2.49 3.17 -0.44
N GLY A 109 1.77 3.95 -1.25
CA GLY A 109 2.15 4.20 -2.64
C GLY A 109 3.08 5.40 -2.70
N TYR A 110 4.16 5.26 -3.45
CA TYR A 110 5.09 6.33 -3.80
C TYR A 110 5.40 6.26 -5.30
N ALA A 111 6.14 7.22 -5.82
CA ALA A 111 6.58 7.24 -7.20
C ALA A 111 8.11 7.14 -7.28
N GLU A 112 8.60 6.51 -8.34
CA GLU A 112 10.03 6.43 -8.65
C GLU A 112 10.26 6.71 -10.14
N TYR A 113 11.36 7.36 -10.50
CA TYR A 113 11.84 7.47 -11.88
C TYR A 113 13.33 7.21 -11.95
N ALA A 114 13.83 6.86 -13.14
CA ALA A 114 15.25 6.76 -13.41
C ALA A 114 15.70 7.88 -14.37
N GLU A 115 16.85 8.47 -14.12
CA GLU A 115 17.45 9.46 -15.03
C GLU A 115 18.35 8.79 -16.06
N SER A 116 18.10 9.05 -17.34
CA SER A 116 18.75 8.38 -18.47
C SER A 116 20.25 8.69 -18.62
N ASN A 117 20.75 9.78 -18.04
CA ASN A 117 22.12 10.28 -18.27
C ASN A 117 23.04 10.18 -17.06
N HIS A 118 22.64 9.50 -15.98
CA HIS A 118 23.53 9.18 -14.88
C HIS A 118 24.37 7.94 -15.23
N HIS A 119 25.68 7.98 -14.97
CA HIS A 119 26.54 6.79 -15.06
C HIS A 119 26.12 5.81 -13.95
N GLY A 120 25.23 4.88 -14.30
CA GLY A 120 24.58 3.93 -13.40
C GLY A 120 23.14 4.33 -13.07
N PRO A 121 22.25 3.38 -12.72
CA PRO A 121 20.89 3.69 -12.32
C PRO A 121 20.89 4.70 -11.16
N ALA A 122 20.40 5.92 -11.45
CA ALA A 122 20.05 6.92 -10.46
C ALA A 122 18.52 6.97 -10.38
N TYR A 123 17.96 6.62 -9.22
CA TYR A 123 16.52 6.63 -9.00
C TYR A 123 16.12 7.85 -8.19
N GLY A 124 15.23 8.68 -8.75
CA GLY A 124 14.52 9.72 -8.02
C GLY A 124 13.22 9.17 -7.44
N ARG A 125 12.87 9.55 -6.20
CA ARG A 125 11.69 9.06 -5.47
C ARG A 125 10.86 10.20 -4.92
N SER A 126 9.53 10.04 -4.93
CA SER A 126 8.59 10.97 -4.29
C SER A 126 8.37 10.60 -2.82
N ALA A 127 7.79 11.53 -2.06
CA ALA A 127 7.14 11.17 -0.80
C ALA A 127 5.94 10.21 -1.06
N PRO A 128 5.49 9.45 -0.05
CA PRO A 128 4.24 8.70 -0.14
C PRO A 128 3.06 9.59 -0.55
N TRP A 129 2.34 9.20 -1.59
CA TRP A 129 1.18 9.93 -2.11
C TRP A 129 -0.15 9.29 -1.74
N VAL A 130 -0.13 8.02 -1.31
CA VAL A 130 -1.32 7.30 -0.83
C VAL A 130 -0.95 6.35 0.30
N LYS A 131 -1.89 6.16 1.21
CA LYS A 131 -1.90 5.11 2.22
C LYS A 131 -3.09 4.17 1.96
N ILE A 132 -2.85 2.87 1.98
CA ILE A 132 -3.88 1.83 1.94
C ILE A 132 -3.83 1.08 3.26
N VAL A 133 -4.95 0.99 3.97
CA VAL A 133 -5.09 0.16 5.17
C VAL A 133 -5.96 -1.02 4.81
N LEU A 134 -5.43 -2.22 5.03
CA LEU A 134 -6.15 -3.48 4.92
C LEU A 134 -6.36 -4.01 6.32
N THR A 135 -7.62 -4.19 6.70
CA THR A 135 -8.00 -4.82 7.98
C THR A 135 -8.84 -6.05 7.67
N GLU A 136 -8.55 -7.13 8.38
CA GLU A 136 -9.21 -8.42 8.22
C GLU A 136 -10.75 -8.28 8.31
N GLY A 137 -11.45 -8.84 7.34
CA GLY A 137 -12.92 -8.77 7.25
C GLY A 137 -13.49 -7.37 6.94
N GLN A 138 -12.65 -6.35 6.70
CA GLN A 138 -13.09 -4.98 6.40
C GLN A 138 -12.70 -4.55 4.98
N PRO A 139 -13.49 -3.65 4.36
CA PRO A 139 -13.09 -2.95 3.13
C PRO A 139 -11.76 -2.23 3.29
N ALA A 140 -10.92 -2.33 2.25
CA ALA A 140 -9.69 -1.57 2.13
C ALA A 140 -9.99 -0.08 2.19
N VAL A 141 -9.28 0.62 3.07
CA VAL A 141 -9.40 2.07 3.22
C VAL A 141 -8.21 2.73 2.54
N LYS A 142 -8.48 3.62 1.60
CA LYS A 142 -7.47 4.37 0.86
C LYS A 142 -7.53 5.85 1.22
N HIS A 143 -6.38 6.41 1.56
CA HIS A 143 -6.19 7.83 1.84
C HIS A 143 -5.19 8.43 0.87
N VAL A 144 -5.64 9.32 -0.01
CA VAL A 144 -4.76 10.11 -0.86
C VAL A 144 -4.16 11.23 -0.02
N LEU A 145 -2.83 11.27 0.07
CA LEU A 145 -2.07 12.12 0.99
C LEU A 145 -1.69 13.47 0.37
N VAL A 146 -1.58 13.52 -0.96
CA VAL A 146 -1.13 14.70 -1.71
C VAL A 146 -1.98 14.88 -2.96
N SER A 147 -2.09 16.12 -3.45
CA SER A 147 -2.79 16.44 -4.69
C SER A 147 -1.89 16.37 -5.94
N SER A 148 -0.57 16.33 -5.77
CA SER A 148 0.44 16.17 -6.84
C SER A 148 1.74 15.59 -6.28
N LEU A 149 2.56 14.94 -7.13
CA LEU A 149 3.75 14.21 -6.70
C LEU A 149 4.91 15.10 -6.21
N GLY A 150 4.85 16.41 -6.48
CA GLY A 150 5.90 17.37 -6.09
C GLY A 150 7.28 17.00 -6.67
N GLN A 151 8.33 17.71 -6.24
CA GLN A 151 9.70 17.34 -6.61
C GLN A 151 10.13 16.03 -5.95
N ALA A 152 11.14 15.37 -6.52
CA ALA A 152 11.76 14.23 -5.89
C ALA A 152 12.31 14.61 -4.51
N VAL A 153 11.98 13.82 -3.49
CA VAL A 153 12.47 14.02 -2.12
C VAL A 153 13.79 13.30 -1.88
N HIS A 154 14.18 12.40 -2.78
CA HIS A 154 15.42 11.64 -2.69
C HIS A 154 15.90 11.14 -4.05
N GLY A 155 17.23 11.13 -4.25
CA GLY A 155 17.92 10.46 -5.35
C GLY A 155 18.92 9.44 -4.82
N GLN A 156 18.95 8.24 -5.39
CA GLN A 156 19.95 7.21 -5.07
C GLN A 156 20.71 6.81 -6.33
N GLY A 157 22.03 6.99 -6.31
CA GLY A 157 22.93 6.53 -7.38
C GLY A 157 23.40 5.09 -7.18
N SER A 158 24.08 4.57 -8.20
CA SER A 158 24.75 3.28 -8.13
C SER A 158 25.98 3.34 -7.22
N MET A 159 26.18 2.27 -6.44
CA MET A 159 27.38 2.08 -5.64
C MET A 159 27.98 0.71 -5.95
N PRO A 160 29.31 0.62 -6.17
CA PRO A 160 29.94 -0.68 -6.35
C PRO A 160 29.84 -1.48 -5.05
N ILE A 161 29.49 -2.76 -5.17
CA ILE A 161 29.44 -3.73 -4.07
C ILE A 161 30.19 -4.99 -4.50
N SER A 162 30.69 -5.75 -3.53
CA SER A 162 31.32 -7.05 -3.82
C SER A 162 30.26 -8.07 -4.26
N HIS A 163 30.71 -9.16 -4.89
CA HIS A 163 29.84 -10.26 -5.29
C HIS A 163 29.15 -10.90 -4.08
N GLU A 164 29.87 -11.05 -2.96
CA GLU A 164 29.36 -11.61 -1.70
C GLU A 164 28.27 -10.71 -1.11
N MET A 165 28.47 -9.38 -1.15
CA MET A 165 27.45 -8.42 -0.73
C MET A 165 26.20 -8.53 -1.62
N ALA A 166 26.37 -8.59 -2.94
CA ALA A 166 25.25 -8.73 -3.87
C ALA A 166 24.46 -10.03 -3.61
N ALA A 167 25.14 -11.15 -3.42
CA ALA A 167 24.52 -12.43 -3.11
C ALA A 167 23.71 -12.37 -1.80
N ARG A 168 24.27 -11.75 -0.75
CA ARG A 168 23.58 -11.59 0.52
C ARG A 168 22.36 -10.68 0.42
N LEU A 169 22.43 -9.60 -0.36
CA LEU A 169 21.28 -8.72 -0.61
C LEU A 169 20.15 -9.44 -1.32
N VAL A 170 20.47 -10.26 -2.34
CA VAL A 170 19.50 -11.10 -3.02
C VAL A 170 18.86 -12.08 -2.04
N GLN A 171 19.66 -12.75 -1.21
CA GLN A 171 19.15 -13.68 -0.21
C GLN A 171 18.20 -13.01 0.78
N ILE A 172 18.58 -11.89 1.40
CA ILE A 172 17.73 -11.14 2.34
C ILE A 172 16.38 -10.79 1.70
N ARG A 173 16.42 -10.35 0.43
CA ARG A 173 15.21 -9.99 -0.32
C ARG A 173 14.33 -11.21 -0.60
N GLU A 174 14.91 -12.34 -0.97
CA GLU A 174 14.17 -13.57 -1.26
C GLU A 174 13.56 -14.18 -0.01
N ASP A 175 14.35 -14.32 1.06
CA ASP A 175 13.91 -14.88 2.34
C ASP A 175 12.82 -14.00 2.95
N GLY A 176 13.01 -12.68 2.93
CA GLY A 176 12.02 -11.72 3.37
C GLY A 176 10.71 -11.82 2.59
N LYS A 177 10.77 -11.83 1.24
CA LYS A 177 9.57 -11.98 0.39
C LYS A 177 8.82 -13.28 0.66
N LYS A 178 9.53 -14.39 0.90
CA LYS A 178 8.91 -15.68 1.29
C LYS A 178 8.30 -15.62 2.69
N GLY A 179 8.89 -14.85 3.61
CA GLY A 179 8.41 -14.66 4.98
C GLY A 179 7.23 -13.69 5.12
N LEU A 180 7.07 -12.74 4.21
CA LEU A 180 6.04 -11.69 4.29
C LEU A 180 4.61 -12.23 4.47
N PRO A 181 4.13 -13.24 3.72
CA PRO A 181 2.78 -13.79 3.94
C PRO A 181 2.55 -14.25 5.39
N ALA A 182 3.54 -14.92 5.99
CA ALA A 182 3.46 -15.36 7.38
C ALA A 182 3.51 -14.17 8.34
N PHE A 183 4.36 -13.18 8.08
CA PHE A 183 4.48 -11.95 8.88
C PHE A 183 3.17 -11.16 8.96
N ILE A 184 2.47 -10.97 7.84
CA ILE A 184 1.15 -10.29 7.83
C ILE A 184 0.14 -11.06 8.71
N GLY A 185 0.32 -12.38 8.83
CA GLY A 185 -0.55 -13.27 9.61
C GLY A 185 -0.26 -13.31 11.11
N TRP A 186 0.81 -12.68 11.59
CA TRP A 186 1.20 -12.69 13.00
C TRP A 186 0.12 -12.01 13.86
N LYS A 187 -0.40 -12.76 14.86
CA LYS A 187 -1.27 -12.24 15.92
C LYS A 187 -0.51 -11.91 17.20
N ARG A 188 0.73 -12.41 17.30
CA ARG A 188 1.75 -12.10 18.29
C ARG A 188 3.12 -12.27 17.63
N ILE A 189 4.18 -11.73 18.23
CA ILE A 189 5.55 -12.01 17.78
C ILE A 189 5.82 -13.51 17.98
N PRO A 190 6.23 -14.26 16.94
CA PRO A 190 6.48 -15.69 17.07
C PRO A 190 7.75 -15.94 17.91
N ASP A 191 7.77 -17.10 18.56
CA ASP A 191 8.91 -17.57 19.36
C ASP A 191 10.07 -18.08 18.47
N ASP A 192 9.82 -18.29 17.18
CA ASP A 192 10.82 -18.67 16.18
C ASP A 192 11.73 -17.47 15.84
N ALA A 193 12.93 -17.47 16.45
CA ALA A 193 13.94 -16.44 16.25
C ALA A 193 14.39 -16.30 14.80
N VAL A 194 14.41 -17.39 14.01
CA VAL A 194 14.82 -17.35 12.60
C VAL A 194 13.79 -16.62 11.78
N GLN A 195 12.50 -16.94 11.98
CA GLN A 195 11.41 -16.24 11.30
C GLN A 195 11.40 -14.75 11.65
N VAL A 196 11.63 -14.41 12.91
CA VAL A 196 11.76 -13.00 13.36
C VAL A 196 12.92 -12.30 12.68
N GLN A 197 14.09 -12.94 12.65
CA GLN A 197 15.30 -12.32 12.08
C GLN A 197 15.17 -12.08 10.58
N VAL A 198 14.57 -13.00 9.84
CA VAL A 198 14.30 -12.84 8.40
C VAL A 198 13.48 -11.58 8.12
N ILE A 199 12.44 -11.32 8.93
CA ILE A 199 11.62 -10.11 8.80
C ILE A 199 12.43 -8.87 9.18
N LYS A 200 13.20 -8.91 10.27
CA LYS A 200 14.06 -7.79 10.66
C LYS A 200 15.05 -7.42 9.56
N ASP A 201 15.78 -8.40 9.05
CA ASP A 201 16.76 -8.21 7.97
C ASP A 201 16.10 -7.59 6.73
N TYR A 202 14.92 -8.10 6.35
CA TYR A 202 14.19 -7.61 5.19
C TYR A 202 13.77 -6.14 5.31
N TYR A 203 13.13 -5.74 6.42
CA TYR A 203 12.70 -4.35 6.61
C TYR A 203 13.89 -3.40 6.80
N CYS A 204 14.92 -3.82 7.52
CA CYS A 204 16.12 -3.01 7.68
C CYS A 204 16.86 -2.81 6.36
N GLN A 205 16.98 -3.85 5.54
CA GLN A 205 17.55 -3.73 4.20
C GLN A 205 16.69 -2.83 3.30
N TRP A 206 15.36 -2.99 3.34
CA TRP A 206 14.46 -2.12 2.60
C TRP A 206 14.60 -0.64 3.01
N MET A 207 14.77 -0.34 4.30
CA MET A 207 15.01 1.02 4.80
C MET A 207 16.32 1.64 4.30
N ILE A 208 17.37 0.81 4.17
CA ILE A 208 18.68 1.25 3.64
C ILE A 208 18.55 1.57 2.15
N GLU A 209 17.84 0.73 1.40
CA GLU A 209 17.62 0.89 -0.05
C GLU A 209 16.58 1.97 -0.38
N ASN A 210 15.69 2.30 0.55
CA ASN A 210 14.52 3.11 0.27
C ASN A 210 14.32 4.19 1.35
N ARG A 211 14.80 5.41 1.08
CA ARG A 211 14.63 6.55 1.99
C ARG A 211 13.18 6.99 2.20
N THR A 212 12.23 6.56 1.36
CA THR A 212 10.78 6.63 1.66
C THR A 212 10.49 6.00 3.02
N GLY A 213 11.29 5.01 3.41
CA GLY A 213 11.33 4.42 4.73
C GLY A 213 11.40 5.41 5.89
N MET A 214 12.16 6.50 5.74
CA MET A 214 12.24 7.54 6.79
C MET A 214 10.91 8.28 6.96
N LEU A 215 10.18 8.50 5.86
CA LEU A 215 8.90 9.20 5.87
C LEU A 215 7.76 8.34 6.44
N VAL A 216 7.82 7.02 6.23
CA VAL A 216 6.84 6.09 6.81
C VAL A 216 7.19 5.71 8.26
N ARG A 217 8.44 5.93 8.70
CA ARG A 217 8.89 5.58 10.05
C ARG A 217 8.06 6.23 11.14
N GLU A 218 7.76 7.52 10.98
CA GLU A 218 6.98 8.27 11.97
C GLU A 218 5.60 7.65 12.22
N ALA A 219 4.97 7.08 11.18
CA ALA A 219 3.68 6.42 11.28
C ALA A 219 3.74 5.01 11.90
N HIS A 220 4.94 4.42 12.01
CA HIS A 220 5.17 3.03 12.46
C HIS A 220 6.28 2.94 13.50
N GLN A 221 6.44 3.96 14.34
CA GLN A 221 7.60 4.11 15.23
C GLN A 221 7.84 2.87 16.11
N ALA A 222 6.80 2.33 16.76
CA ALA A 222 6.92 1.15 17.62
C ALA A 222 7.43 -0.10 16.87
N PHE A 223 7.04 -0.27 15.61
CA PHE A 223 7.56 -1.36 14.78
C PHE A 223 9.03 -1.14 14.44
N PHE A 224 9.40 0.09 14.05
CA PHE A 224 10.79 0.42 13.74
C PHE A 224 11.73 0.35 14.96
N ASP A 225 11.24 0.70 16.14
CA ASP A 225 12.00 0.55 17.39
C ASP A 225 12.25 -0.94 17.68
N TRP A 226 11.24 -1.79 17.48
CA TRP A 226 11.39 -3.25 17.61
C TRP A 226 12.32 -3.87 16.56
N LEU A 227 12.28 -3.39 15.31
CA LEU A 227 13.23 -3.81 14.29
C LEU A 227 14.68 -3.56 14.77
N SER A 228 14.90 -2.43 15.45
CA SER A 228 16.20 -2.01 15.97
C SER A 228 17.27 -2.01 14.87
N CYS A 229 16.90 -1.54 13.67
CA CYS A 229 17.81 -1.50 12.54
C CYS A 229 19.09 -0.72 12.89
N PRO A 230 20.26 -1.14 12.39
CA PRO A 230 21.49 -0.38 12.60
C PRO A 230 21.31 1.05 12.10
N ALA A 231 21.98 2.00 12.76
CA ALA A 231 22.04 3.38 12.29
C ALA A 231 22.45 3.38 10.81
N GLN A 232 21.78 4.19 9.97
CA GLN A 232 22.03 4.27 8.54
C GLN A 232 23.52 4.54 8.29
N ASN A 233 24.29 3.49 8.03
CA ASN A 233 25.67 3.61 7.63
C ASN A 233 25.65 3.77 6.10
N PRO A 234 26.17 4.88 5.53
CA PRO A 234 26.12 5.13 4.08
C PRO A 234 26.91 4.10 3.26
N ILE A 235 27.70 3.26 3.92
CA ILE A 235 28.35 2.08 3.37
C ILE A 235 27.51 0.91 3.83
N ILE A 236 26.75 0.28 2.90
CA ILE A 236 25.80 -0.82 3.15
C ILE A 236 26.37 -1.74 4.24
N PRO A 237 25.88 -1.67 5.49
CA PRO A 237 26.22 -2.68 6.46
C PRO A 237 25.39 -3.89 6.03
N VAL A 238 26.05 -4.83 5.35
CA VAL A 238 25.52 -6.19 5.33
C VAL A 238 25.32 -6.55 6.78
N LEU A 239 24.07 -6.74 7.20
CA LEU A 239 23.73 -7.15 8.56
C LEU A 239 24.58 -8.39 8.86
N GLY A 240 25.63 -8.17 9.65
CA GLY A 240 26.64 -9.16 9.98
C GLY A 240 26.12 -10.05 11.09
N TYR A 241 26.42 -11.34 10.96
CA TYR A 241 26.22 -12.38 11.97
C TYR A 241 26.63 -11.95 13.38
#